data_AF-A0A0T6BB11-F1
#
_entry.id   AF-A0A0T6BB11-F1
#
_cell.length_a   1.000
_cell.length_b   1.000
_cell.length_c   1.000
_cell.angle_alpha   90.00
_cell.angle_beta   90.00
_cell.angle_gamma   90.00
#
_symmetry.space_group_name_H-M   'P 1'
#
loop_
_entity.id
_entity.type
_entity.pdbx_description
1 polymer ?
#
loop_
_entity_poly.entity_id
_entity_poly.type
_entity_poly.pdbx_seq_one_letter_code
_entity_poly.pdbx_strand_id
1 'polypeptide(L)'
;TYQASASILINYLISKAAPINLNGLQGVSDECQKSHKVFIEDLNNFKYWALQMYDATAKLPSGLLHGNILQFGDFDLCMKSSNPVHKIYGQYCLANIQFEVPSSVYLAAIYI
;
A
#
# COMPACT_ATOMS: atom_id res chain seq x y z
N THR A 1 -19.36 -3.07 -21.20
CA THR A 1 -19.31 -4.46 -20.69
C THR A 1 -18.04 -4.73 -19.90
N TYR A 2 -16.83 -4.49 -20.45
CA TYR A 2 -15.55 -4.66 -19.73
C TYR A 2 -15.38 -3.77 -18.47
N GLN A 3 -15.77 -2.49 -18.53
CA GLN A 3 -15.69 -1.59 -17.37
C GLN A 3 -16.52 -2.06 -16.18
N ALA A 4 -17.73 -2.59 -16.42
CA ALA A 4 -18.61 -3.09 -15.37
C ALA A 4 -18.04 -4.34 -14.67
N SER A 5 -17.48 -5.28 -15.46
CA SER A 5 -16.81 -6.48 -14.92
C SER A 5 -15.55 -6.13 -14.11
N ALA A 6 -14.75 -5.17 -14.61
CA ALA A 6 -13.57 -4.68 -13.89
C ALA A 6 -13.93 -4.01 -12.56
N SER A 7 -15.00 -3.20 -12.52
CA SER A 7 -15.47 -2.57 -11.29
C SER A 7 -15.94 -3.56 -10.22
N ILE A 8 -16.54 -4.69 -10.61
CA ILE A 8 -16.97 -5.75 -9.67
C ILE A 8 -15.75 -6.42 -9.02
N LEU A 9 -14.75 -6.80 -9.84
CA LEU A 9 -13.50 -7.41 -9.36
C LEU A 9 -12.73 -6.45 -8.44
N ILE A 10 -12.62 -5.19 -8.82
CA ILE A 10 -11.94 -4.16 -8.01
C ILE A 10 -12.67 -3.95 -6.68
N ASN A 11 -14.00 -3.84 -6.66
CA ASN A 11 -14.77 -3.72 -5.42
C ASN A 11 -14.57 -4.93 -4.51
N TYR A 12 -14.53 -6.13 -5.09
CA TYR A 12 -14.22 -7.35 -4.35
C TYR A 12 -12.82 -7.27 -3.72
N LEU A 13 -11.80 -6.86 -4.47
CA LEU A 13 -10.43 -6.72 -3.97
C LEU A 13 -10.31 -5.65 -2.87
N ILE A 14 -10.96 -4.49 -3.05
CA ILE A 14 -11.02 -3.42 -2.03
C ILE A 14 -11.72 -3.95 -0.76
N SER A 15 -12.78 -4.75 -0.89
CA SER A 15 -13.46 -5.35 0.27
C SER A 15 -12.58 -6.34 1.04
N LYS A 16 -11.62 -6.99 0.37
CA LYS A 16 -10.72 -7.99 0.96
C LYS A 16 -9.45 -7.38 1.53
N ALA A 17 -8.99 -6.27 0.97
CA ALA A 17 -7.75 -5.62 1.34
C ALA A 17 -7.94 -4.10 1.49
N ALA A 18 -8.93 -3.69 2.29
CA ALA A 18 -9.32 -2.29 2.42
C ALA A 18 -8.10 -1.36 2.63
N PRO A 19 -8.09 -0.19 1.96
CA PRO A 19 -7.08 0.82 2.23
C PRO A 19 -7.15 1.23 3.71
N ILE A 20 -5.99 1.52 4.29
CA ILE A 20 -5.91 1.97 5.70
C ILE A 20 -6.67 3.29 5.80
N ASN A 21 -7.38 3.54 6.90
CA ASN A 21 -7.98 4.84 7.15
C ASN A 21 -7.02 5.70 7.99
N LEU A 22 -6.46 6.76 7.40
CA LEU A 22 -5.52 7.65 8.09
C LEU A 22 -6.20 8.82 8.83
N ASN A 23 -7.52 8.97 8.73
CA ASN A 23 -8.22 10.12 9.29
C ASN A 23 -8.22 10.08 10.82
N GLY A 24 -7.70 11.14 11.45
CA GLY A 24 -7.65 11.25 12.91
C GLY A 24 -6.58 10.41 13.59
N LEU A 25 -5.65 9.81 12.83
CA LEU A 25 -4.49 9.12 13.41
C LEU A 25 -3.50 10.13 14.00
N GLN A 26 -3.09 9.91 15.26
CA GLN A 26 -2.04 10.70 15.89
C GLN A 26 -0.69 10.46 15.19
N GLY A 27 0.11 11.54 15.03
CA GLY A 27 1.41 11.49 14.35
C GLY A 27 1.34 11.62 12.82
N VAL A 28 0.13 11.69 12.24
CA VAL A 28 -0.07 11.94 10.80
C VAL A 28 -0.42 13.42 10.58
N SER A 29 0.31 14.11 9.69
CA SER A 29 0.06 15.53 9.39
C SER A 29 -1.32 15.77 8.77
N ASP A 30 -1.87 16.96 8.97
CA ASP A 30 -3.15 17.37 8.39
C ASP A 30 -3.13 17.32 6.85
N GLU A 31 -2.00 17.65 6.24
CA GLU A 31 -1.79 17.55 4.79
C GLU A 31 -1.90 16.10 4.33
N CYS A 32 -1.25 15.17 5.04
CA CYS A 32 -1.30 13.75 4.70
C CYS A 32 -2.73 13.19 4.85
N GLN A 33 -3.45 13.57 5.90
CA GLN A 33 -4.85 13.18 6.08
C GLN A 33 -5.74 13.71 4.95
N LYS A 34 -5.55 14.97 4.52
CA LYS A 34 -6.30 15.55 3.39
C LYS A 34 -6.02 14.83 2.08
N SER A 35 -4.75 14.61 1.73
CA SER A 35 -4.37 13.86 0.53
C SER A 35 -4.90 12.42 0.56
N HIS A 36 -4.89 11.80 1.74
CA HIS A 36 -5.44 10.46 1.93
C HIS A 36 -6.96 10.40 1.70
N LYS A 37 -7.73 11.40 2.16
CA LYS A 37 -9.17 11.48 1.85
C LYS A 37 -9.43 11.54 0.34
N VAL A 38 -8.70 12.39 -0.37
CA VAL A 38 -8.79 12.50 -1.84
C VAL A 38 -8.48 11.15 -2.50
N PHE A 39 -7.42 10.46 -2.05
CA PHE A 39 -7.08 9.13 -2.54
C PHE A 39 -8.22 8.12 -2.36
N ILE A 40 -8.84 8.05 -1.16
CA ILE A 40 -9.96 7.14 -0.89
C ILE A 40 -11.19 7.48 -1.75
N GLU A 41 -11.52 8.75 -1.88
CA GLU A 41 -12.63 9.21 -2.73
C GLU A 41 -12.40 8.84 -4.20
N ASP A 42 -11.21 9.10 -4.73
CA ASP A 42 -10.86 8.78 -6.12
C ASP A 42 -10.76 7.27 -6.37
N LEU A 43 -10.34 6.49 -5.36
CA LEU A 43 -10.34 5.03 -5.42
C LEU A 43 -11.76 4.47 -5.53
N ASN A 44 -12.69 4.96 -4.70
CA ASN A 44 -14.11 4.58 -4.77
C ASN A 44 -14.77 5.01 -6.10
N ASN A 45 -14.27 6.07 -6.72
CA ASN A 45 -14.70 6.55 -8.03
C ASN A 45 -13.93 5.93 -9.21
N PHE A 46 -13.13 4.89 -8.97
CA PHE A 46 -12.36 4.17 -9.99
C PHE A 46 -11.45 5.07 -10.84
N LYS A 47 -10.91 6.14 -10.25
CA LYS A 47 -9.93 6.97 -10.94
C LYS A 47 -8.65 6.16 -11.16
N TYR A 48 -8.13 6.24 -12.38
CA TYR A 48 -7.00 5.43 -12.81
C TYR A 48 -5.78 5.57 -11.89
N TRP A 49 -5.41 6.80 -11.53
CA TRP A 49 -4.24 7.04 -10.66
C TRP A 49 -4.39 6.39 -9.28
N ALA A 50 -5.60 6.41 -8.70
CA ALA A 50 -5.88 5.85 -7.39
C ALA A 50 -5.85 4.32 -7.44
N LEU A 51 -6.38 3.73 -8.51
CA LEU A 51 -6.27 2.30 -8.77
C LEU A 51 -4.80 1.87 -8.94
N GLN A 52 -4.00 2.64 -9.69
CA GLN A 52 -2.56 2.40 -9.83
C GLN A 52 -1.84 2.50 -8.47
N MET A 53 -2.15 3.51 -7.66
CA MET A 53 -1.56 3.67 -6.33
C MET A 53 -1.89 2.47 -5.42
N TYR A 54 -3.13 2.00 -5.46
CA TYR A 54 -3.60 0.88 -4.66
C TYR A 54 -2.98 -0.46 -5.11
N ASP A 55 -2.91 -0.71 -6.42
CA ASP A 55 -2.30 -1.91 -7.01
C ASP A 55 -0.78 -1.96 -6.79
N ALA A 56 -0.13 -0.79 -6.71
CA ALA A 56 1.29 -0.71 -6.37
C ALA A 56 1.60 -1.13 -4.92
N THR A 57 0.60 -1.26 -4.05
CA THR A 57 0.82 -1.65 -2.66
C THR A 57 1.00 -3.16 -2.49
N ALA A 58 1.88 -3.51 -1.56
CA ALA A 58 2.08 -4.88 -1.12
C ALA A 58 0.88 -5.51 -0.38
N LYS A 59 -0.30 -4.90 -0.30
CA LYS A 59 -1.43 -5.44 0.48
C LYS A 59 -2.01 -6.73 -0.12
N LEU A 60 -1.94 -6.87 -1.44
CA LEU A 60 -2.23 -8.13 -2.14
C LEU A 60 -0.92 -8.92 -2.30
N PRO A 61 -0.92 -10.26 -2.19
CA PRO A 61 0.29 -11.05 -2.36
C PRO A 61 0.77 -10.91 -3.81
N SER A 62 1.81 -10.10 -4.00
CA SER A 62 2.57 -10.03 -5.24
C SER A 62 3.59 -11.18 -5.24
N GLY A 63 3.65 -11.97 -6.32
CA GLY A 63 4.66 -13.04 -6.45
C GLY A 63 4.34 -14.40 -5.81
N LEU A 64 3.06 -14.69 -5.50
CA LEU A 64 2.60 -15.97 -4.93
C LEU A 64 3.05 -17.22 -5.72
N LEU A 65 3.11 -17.13 -7.05
CA LEU A 65 3.53 -18.25 -7.93
C LEU A 65 5.04 -18.35 -8.10
N HIS A 66 5.81 -17.38 -7.58
CA HIS A 66 7.26 -17.31 -7.71
C HIS A 66 8.00 -17.41 -6.36
N GLY A 67 7.28 -17.69 -5.26
CA GLY A 67 7.88 -17.81 -3.93
C GLY A 67 8.46 -16.51 -3.37
N ASN A 68 8.00 -15.35 -3.87
CA ASN A 68 8.44 -14.06 -3.33
C ASN A 68 7.67 -13.75 -2.03
N ILE A 69 8.34 -13.98 -0.89
CA ILE A 69 7.86 -13.63 0.46
C ILE A 69 8.11 -12.16 0.81
N LEU A 70 8.82 -11.41 -0.03
CA LEU A 70 9.13 -10.00 0.19
C LEU A 70 8.10 -9.13 -0.54
N GLN A 71 7.02 -8.84 0.16
CA GLN A 71 5.89 -8.02 -0.27
C GLN A 71 6.26 -6.53 -0.11
N PHE A 72 7.03 -5.95 -1.05
CA PHE A 72 7.39 -4.52 -1.04
C PHE A 72 6.57 -3.64 -1.98
N GLY A 73 5.67 -4.24 -2.78
CA GLY A 73 4.85 -3.52 -3.76
C GLY A 73 5.55 -3.34 -5.11
N ASP A 74 4.90 -2.65 -6.05
CA ASP A 74 5.42 -2.34 -7.39
C ASP A 74 6.01 -0.91 -7.41
N PHE A 75 7.33 -0.83 -7.54
CA PHE A 75 8.07 0.44 -7.55
C PHE A 75 7.67 1.34 -8.72
N ASP A 76 7.68 0.81 -9.94
CA ASP A 76 7.45 1.61 -11.15
C ASP A 76 6.02 2.12 -11.22
N LEU A 77 5.06 1.29 -10.81
CA LEU A 77 3.65 1.66 -10.77
C LEU A 77 3.39 2.71 -9.69
N CYS A 78 4.03 2.59 -8.51
CA CYS A 78 3.97 3.59 -7.46
C CYS A 78 4.46 4.95 -7.99
N MET A 79 5.68 5.00 -8.55
CA MET A 79 6.29 6.24 -9.01
C MET A 79 5.54 6.91 -10.17
N LYS A 80 4.76 6.16 -10.96
CA LYS A 80 3.90 6.69 -12.03
C LYS A 80 2.55 7.22 -11.54
N SER A 81 2.09 6.79 -10.37
CA SER A 81 0.82 7.24 -9.83
C SER A 81 0.90 8.70 -9.39
N SER A 82 0.01 9.54 -9.91
CA SER A 82 -0.05 10.95 -9.56
C SER A 82 -1.43 11.57 -9.77
N ASN A 83 -1.76 12.53 -8.91
CA ASN A 83 -2.87 13.46 -9.08
C ASN A 83 -2.32 14.89 -8.97
N PRO A 84 -1.92 15.49 -10.12
CA PRO A 84 -1.32 16.83 -10.15
C PRO A 84 -2.24 17.94 -9.63
N VAL A 85 -3.57 17.78 -9.76
CA VAL A 85 -4.57 18.76 -9.32
C VAL A 85 -4.49 18.96 -7.80
N HIS A 86 -4.35 17.86 -7.07
CA HIS A 86 -4.21 17.87 -5.61
C HIS A 86 -2.75 17.76 -5.14
N LYS A 87 -1.78 17.85 -6.06
CA LYS A 87 -0.33 17.70 -5.81
C LYS A 87 0.04 16.41 -5.08
N ILE A 88 -0.62 15.31 -5.43
CA ILE A 88 -0.35 13.98 -4.87
C ILE A 88 0.54 13.22 -5.86
N TYR A 89 1.63 12.66 -5.36
CA TYR A 89 2.58 11.88 -6.17
C TYR A 89 2.94 10.62 -5.40
N GLY A 90 3.13 9.52 -6.14
CA GLY A 90 3.66 8.30 -5.55
C GLY A 90 5.06 8.52 -5.01
N GLN A 91 5.33 7.91 -3.86
CA GLN A 91 6.62 7.96 -3.20
C GLN A 91 6.93 6.55 -2.68
N TYR A 92 8.06 6.01 -3.13
CA TYR A 92 8.54 4.73 -2.67
C TYR A 92 9.40 4.89 -1.40
N CYS A 93 8.98 4.22 -0.32
CA CYS A 93 9.65 4.27 0.97
C CYS A 93 10.18 2.88 1.32
N LEU A 94 11.50 2.74 1.41
CA LEU A 94 12.14 1.52 1.90
C LEU A 94 12.20 1.53 3.42
N ALA A 95 11.65 0.50 4.05
CA ALA A 95 11.82 0.28 5.47
C ALA A 95 13.26 -0.21 5.73
N ASN A 96 14.00 0.49 6.59
CA ASN A 96 15.27 0.00 7.08
C ASN A 96 15.04 -0.73 8.41
N ILE A 97 15.27 -2.04 8.44
CA ILE A 97 15.07 -2.86 9.64
C ILE A 97 16.45 -3.29 10.13
N GLN A 98 16.81 -2.86 11.33
CA GLN A 98 18.01 -3.32 12.02
C GLN A 98 17.60 -4.34 13.07
N PHE A 99 18.20 -5.53 13.00
CA PHE A 99 17.99 -6.57 13.99
C PHE A 99 19.17 -6.58 14.96
N GLU A 100 18.89 -6.39 16.25
CA GLU A 100 19.87 -6.72 17.29
C GLU A 100 19.84 -8.23 17.49
N VAL A 101 20.83 -8.92 16.95
CA VAL A 101 20.98 -10.36 17.13
C VAL A 101 21.81 -10.60 18.41
N PRO A 102 21.33 -11.40 19.37
CA PRO A 102 22.11 -11.73 20.55
C PRO A 102 23.45 -12.35 20.14
N SER A 103 24.54 -12.00 20.82
CA SER A 103 25.90 -12.46 20.48
C SER A 103 26.09 -13.98 20.58
N SER A 104 25.13 -14.70 21.15
CA SER A 104 25.11 -16.17 21.22
C SER A 104 23.73 -16.70 20.82
N VAL A 105 23.72 -17.58 19.82
CA VAL A 105 22.53 -18.32 19.38
C VAL A 105 21.92 -19.13 20.53
N TYR A 106 22.74 -19.58 21.50
CA TYR A 106 22.28 -20.31 22.67
C TYR A 106 21.50 -19.43 23.66
N LEU A 107 21.82 -18.14 23.76
CA LEU A 107 21.07 -17.23 24.65
C LEU A 107 19.70 -16.89 24.07
N ALA A 108 19.57 -16.81 22.74
CA ALA A 108 18.29 -16.57 22.08
C ALA A 108 17.25 -17.66 22.38
N ALA A 109 17.70 -18.92 22.51
CA ALA A 109 16.84 -20.07 22.78
C ALA A 109 16.35 -20.18 24.25
N ILE A 110 16.89 -19.37 25.16
CA ILE A 110 16.50 -19.36 26.59
C ILE A 110 15.39 -18.32 26.86
N TYR A 111 15.16 -17.38 25.94
CA TYR A 111 14.16 -16.30 26.04
C TYR A 111 12.84 -16.57 25.29
N ILE A 112 12.62 -17.80 24.81
CA ILE A 112 11.35 -18.30 24.25
C ILE A 112 10.86 -19.42 25.16
#